data_AF-A0AAD7A4K1-F1
#
_entry.id   AF-A0AAD7A4K1-F1
#
_cell.length_a   1.000
_cell.length_b   1.000
_cell.length_c   1.000
_cell.angle_alpha   90.00
_cell.angle_beta   90.00
_cell.angle_gamma   90.00
#
_symmetry.space_group_name_H-M   'P 1'
#
loop_
_entity.id
_entity.type
_entity.pdbx_description
1 polymer ?
#
loop_
_entity_poly.entity_id
_entity_poly.type
_entity_poly.pdbx_seq_one_letter_code
_entity_poly.pdbx_strand_id
1 'polypeptide(L)'
;QGNDYFREGEYKEAAVMYNFAVELNGTQPAYMSNLAATYLKLEDYDLAERAAYVALLHDPRMTKARFRRGLARKATKQLRAAATDFVTILKEDPDCAEAKSELAALQERINNGEHDESNIWQEWDEPTPDARPRALLPLRPLSESESEPEDRPANHVGNGIPCKHHNRKPLGCAKRKSCVYSHAPDARSFPDTEGRNVCLYFLMGSCKFGERCLYSHDKANL
;
A
#
# COMPACT_ATOMS: atom_id res chain seq x y z
N GLN A 1 -23.41 -11.33 -0.32
CA GLN A 1 -22.44 -12.23 0.34
C GLN A 1 -21.48 -11.44 1.25
N GLY A 2 -20.57 -10.59 0.76
CA GLY A 2 -19.64 -9.85 1.64
C GLY A 2 -20.33 -8.97 2.70
N ASN A 3 -21.38 -8.24 2.33
CA ASN A 3 -22.20 -7.46 3.28
C ASN A 3 -22.96 -8.35 4.29
N ASP A 4 -23.18 -9.63 3.97
CA ASP A 4 -23.94 -10.55 4.83
C ASP A 4 -23.01 -11.07 5.93
N TYR A 5 -21.85 -11.59 5.54
CA TYR A 5 -20.77 -11.97 6.46
C TYR A 5 -20.36 -10.81 7.38
N PHE A 6 -20.27 -9.58 6.85
CA PHE A 6 -19.97 -8.41 7.67
C PHE A 6 -21.02 -8.15 8.75
N ARG A 7 -22.31 -8.37 8.45
CA ARG A 7 -23.41 -8.20 9.42
C ARG A 7 -23.45 -9.32 10.44
N GLU A 8 -23.02 -10.52 10.06
CA GLU A 8 -22.91 -11.69 10.92
C GLU A 8 -21.68 -11.65 11.86
N GLY A 9 -20.73 -10.74 11.60
CA GLY A 9 -19.50 -10.61 12.38
C GLY A 9 -18.33 -11.45 11.85
N GLU A 10 -18.55 -12.19 10.76
CA GLU A 10 -17.56 -13.02 10.07
C GLU A 10 -16.68 -12.13 9.17
N TYR A 11 -15.83 -11.32 9.79
CA TYR A 11 -15.08 -10.27 9.09
C TYR A 11 -14.00 -10.81 8.15
N LYS A 12 -13.40 -11.98 8.42
CA LYS A 12 -12.38 -12.57 7.54
C LYS A 12 -13.00 -13.02 6.22
N GLU A 13 -14.14 -13.69 6.32
CA GLU A 13 -14.96 -14.17 5.22
C GLU A 13 -15.52 -12.97 4.43
N ALA A 14 -15.97 -11.92 5.12
CA ALA A 14 -16.39 -10.69 4.48
C ALA A 14 -15.25 -10.09 3.63
N ALA A 15 -14.01 -10.03 4.16
CA ALA A 15 -12.86 -9.50 3.42
C ALA A 15 -12.55 -10.34 2.17
N VAL A 16 -12.60 -11.67 2.27
CA VAL A 16 -12.43 -12.59 1.13
C VAL A 16 -13.49 -12.30 0.07
N MET A 17 -14.77 -12.20 0.47
CA MET A 17 -15.86 -11.96 -0.49
C MET A 17 -15.80 -10.57 -1.13
N TYR A 18 -15.33 -9.54 -0.42
CA TYR A 18 -15.12 -8.22 -1.01
C TYR A 18 -13.96 -8.22 -2.00
N ASN A 19 -12.84 -8.89 -1.70
CA ASN A 19 -11.72 -9.03 -2.63
C ASN A 19 -12.15 -9.79 -3.89
N PHE A 20 -12.90 -10.88 -3.73
CA PHE A 20 -13.47 -11.60 -4.86
C PHE A 20 -14.40 -10.72 -5.71
N ALA A 21 -15.21 -9.85 -5.08
CA ALA A 21 -16.05 -8.90 -5.80
C ALA A 21 -15.22 -7.86 -6.60
N VAL A 22 -14.05 -7.45 -6.08
CA VAL A 22 -13.10 -6.57 -6.78
C VAL A 22 -12.45 -7.27 -7.96
N GLU A 23 -12.07 -8.55 -7.82
CA GLU A 23 -11.51 -9.34 -8.92
C GLU A 23 -12.51 -9.52 -10.06
N LEU A 24 -13.78 -9.77 -9.74
CA LEU A 24 -14.82 -10.00 -10.75
C LEU A 24 -15.30 -8.72 -11.45
N ASN A 25 -15.47 -7.63 -10.70
CA ASN A 25 -16.16 -6.43 -11.17
C ASN A 25 -15.26 -5.18 -11.25
N GLY A 26 -13.97 -5.36 -11.00
CA GLY A 26 -13.00 -4.29 -10.89
C GLY A 26 -13.09 -3.51 -9.57
N THR A 27 -12.12 -2.63 -9.38
CA THR A 27 -12.01 -1.79 -8.19
C THR A 27 -13.12 -0.74 -8.15
N GLN A 28 -14.14 -0.98 -7.32
CA GLN A 28 -15.22 -0.02 -7.07
C GLN A 28 -15.04 0.67 -5.71
N PRO A 29 -15.31 1.98 -5.58
CA PRO A 29 -15.21 2.70 -4.30
C PRO A 29 -16.01 2.04 -3.18
N ALA A 30 -17.21 1.53 -3.49
CA ALA A 30 -18.07 0.87 -2.52
C ALA A 30 -17.44 -0.40 -1.93
N TYR A 31 -16.84 -1.26 -2.77
CA TYR A 31 -16.18 -2.48 -2.33
C TYR A 31 -14.95 -2.16 -1.48
N MET A 32 -14.12 -1.24 -1.95
CA MET A 32 -12.92 -0.81 -1.25
C MET A 32 -13.24 -0.15 0.10
N SER A 33 -14.29 0.66 0.15
CA SER A 33 -14.75 1.25 1.41
C SER A 33 -15.26 0.19 2.39
N ASN A 34 -16.04 -0.79 1.92
CA ASN A 34 -16.53 -1.87 2.79
C ASN A 34 -15.40 -2.80 3.25
N LEU A 35 -14.41 -3.04 2.39
CA LEU A 35 -13.19 -3.73 2.74
C LEU A 35 -12.42 -2.97 3.83
N ALA A 36 -12.31 -1.63 3.72
CA ALA A 36 -11.72 -0.81 4.77
C ALA A 36 -12.47 -0.93 6.11
N ALA A 37 -13.81 -0.94 6.09
CA ALA A 37 -14.61 -1.16 7.29
C ALA A 37 -14.36 -2.54 7.91
N THR A 38 -14.16 -3.55 7.06
CA THR A 38 -13.89 -4.92 7.47
C THR A 38 -12.52 -5.02 8.13
N TYR A 39 -11.49 -4.43 7.53
CA TYR A 39 -10.16 -4.37 8.15
C TYR A 39 -10.12 -3.56 9.44
N LEU A 40 -10.92 -2.49 9.57
CA LEU A 40 -11.07 -1.80 10.86
C LEU A 40 -11.62 -2.72 11.96
N LYS A 41 -12.54 -3.64 11.61
CA LYS A 41 -13.09 -4.63 12.56
C LYS A 41 -12.12 -5.75 12.88
N LEU A 42 -11.18 -6.04 11.98
CA LEU A 42 -10.09 -6.99 12.19
C LEU A 42 -8.88 -6.35 12.88
N GLU A 43 -8.91 -5.04 13.16
CA GLU A 43 -7.79 -4.25 13.68
C GLU A 43 -6.56 -4.23 12.77
N ASP A 44 -6.72 -4.60 11.49
CA ASP A 44 -5.70 -4.49 10.45
C ASP A 44 -5.63 -3.07 9.89
N TYR A 45 -5.20 -2.12 10.72
CA TYR A 45 -5.29 -0.68 10.42
C TYR A 45 -4.52 -0.27 9.15
N ASP A 46 -3.39 -0.89 8.84
CA ASP A 46 -2.62 -0.61 7.63
C ASP A 46 -3.34 -1.04 6.34
N LEU A 47 -4.11 -2.14 6.40
CA LEU A 47 -4.92 -2.60 5.27
C LEU A 47 -6.20 -1.75 5.16
N ALA A 48 -6.77 -1.35 6.29
CA ALA A 48 -7.91 -0.43 6.33
C ALA A 48 -7.58 0.93 5.70
N GLU A 49 -6.44 1.52 6.05
CA GLU A 49 -5.97 2.78 5.47
C GLU A 49 -5.79 2.64 3.95
N ARG A 50 -5.12 1.58 3.49
CA ARG A 50 -4.91 1.33 2.06
C ARG A 50 -6.22 1.14 1.30
N ALA A 51 -7.13 0.32 1.82
CA ALA A 51 -8.42 0.10 1.18
C ALA A 51 -9.25 1.40 1.10
N ALA A 52 -9.25 2.20 2.17
CA ALA A 52 -9.92 3.50 2.18
C ALA A 52 -9.27 4.51 1.22
N TYR A 53 -7.94 4.52 1.13
CA TYR A 53 -7.21 5.35 0.17
C TYR A 53 -7.59 4.99 -1.27
N VAL A 54 -7.61 3.70 -1.63
CA VAL A 54 -8.01 3.27 -2.97
C VAL A 54 -9.46 3.67 -3.27
N ALA A 55 -10.37 3.53 -2.30
CA ALA A 55 -11.73 4.01 -2.46
C ALA A 55 -11.78 5.51 -2.80
N LEU A 56 -10.98 6.34 -2.11
CA LEU A 56 -10.89 7.78 -2.36
C LEU A 56 -10.18 8.14 -3.66
N LEU A 57 -9.29 7.29 -4.17
CA LEU A 57 -8.69 7.49 -5.50
C LEU A 57 -9.76 7.40 -6.61
N HIS A 58 -10.74 6.51 -6.43
CA HIS A 58 -11.83 6.31 -7.37
C HIS A 58 -13.03 7.25 -7.13
N ASP A 59 -13.33 7.57 -5.87
CA ASP A 59 -14.33 8.57 -5.49
C ASP A 59 -13.79 9.46 -4.36
N PRO A 60 -13.17 10.61 -4.70
CA PRO A 60 -12.61 11.53 -3.72
C PRO A 60 -13.63 12.13 -2.76
N ARG A 61 -14.92 12.12 -3.09
CA ARG A 61 -16.02 12.69 -2.27
C ARG A 61 -16.66 11.67 -1.34
N MET A 62 -16.15 10.44 -1.31
CA MET A 62 -16.74 9.38 -0.49
C MET A 62 -16.42 9.57 1.00
N THR A 63 -17.27 10.35 1.70
CA THR A 63 -17.11 10.70 3.12
C THR A 63 -16.93 9.47 4.02
N LYS A 64 -17.64 8.37 3.74
CA LYS A 64 -17.49 7.10 4.48
C LYS A 64 -16.09 6.50 4.38
N ALA A 65 -15.46 6.55 3.20
CA ALA A 65 -14.09 6.07 3.02
C ALA A 65 -13.11 6.98 3.74
N ARG A 66 -13.29 8.30 3.65
CA ARG A 66 -12.44 9.27 4.36
C ARG A 66 -12.51 9.10 5.87
N PHE A 67 -13.71 8.88 6.41
CA PHE A 67 -13.91 8.62 7.84
C PHE A 67 -13.19 7.35 8.28
N ARG A 68 -13.32 6.27 7.51
CA ARG A 68 -12.63 4.99 7.77
C ARG A 68 -11.10 5.13 7.72
N ARG A 69 -10.57 5.93 6.78
CA ARG A 69 -9.14 6.26 6.72
C ARG A 69 -8.67 7.02 7.96
N GLY A 70 -9.44 8.02 8.40
CA GLY A 70 -9.15 8.79 9.61
C GLY A 70 -9.12 7.91 10.87
N LEU A 71 -10.04 6.95 11.00
CA LEU A 71 -10.03 5.97 12.10
C LEU A 71 -8.79 5.06 12.07
N ALA A 72 -8.42 4.54 10.90
CA ALA A 72 -7.23 3.71 10.74
C ALA A 72 -5.94 4.48 11.12
N ARG A 73 -5.82 5.72 10.66
CA ARG A 73 -4.71 6.63 10.99
C ARG A 73 -4.65 6.99 12.47
N LYS A 74 -5.81 7.22 13.10
CA LYS A 74 -5.91 7.45 14.55
C LYS A 74 -5.39 6.25 15.35
N ALA A 75 -5.68 5.03 14.89
CA ALA A 75 -5.21 3.79 15.52
C ALA A 75 -3.70 3.56 15.32
N THR A 76 -3.15 3.91 14.15
CA THR A 76 -1.70 3.85 13.87
C THR A 76 -0.92 5.09 14.33
N LYS A 77 -1.52 5.92 15.20
CA LYS A 77 -0.94 7.17 15.75
C LYS A 77 -0.47 8.18 14.70
N GLN A 78 -1.04 8.17 13.49
CA GLN A 78 -0.88 9.22 12.50
C GLN A 78 -1.90 10.34 12.78
N LEU A 79 -1.76 11.00 13.94
CA LEU A 79 -2.76 11.91 14.51
C LEU A 79 -3.05 13.10 13.60
N ARG A 80 -2.01 13.72 13.02
CA ARG A 80 -2.19 14.86 12.12
C ARG A 80 -2.90 14.47 10.83
N ALA A 81 -2.52 13.34 10.24
CA ALA A 81 -3.15 12.84 9.01
C ALA A 81 -4.63 12.46 9.25
N ALA A 82 -4.92 11.84 10.40
CA ALA A 82 -6.30 11.56 10.82
C ALA A 82 -7.10 12.85 11.02
N ALA A 83 -6.51 13.87 11.66
CA ALA A 83 -7.16 15.15 11.86
C ALA A 83 -7.52 15.83 10.53
N THR A 84 -6.61 15.77 9.54
CA THR A 84 -6.89 16.26 8.18
C THR A 84 -8.09 15.56 7.56
N ASP A 85 -8.19 14.23 7.67
CA ASP A 85 -9.34 13.47 7.15
C ASP A 85 -10.67 13.94 7.76
N PHE A 86 -10.73 14.11 9.09
CA PHE A 86 -11.94 14.57 9.76
C PHE A 86 -12.26 16.05 9.46
N VAL A 87 -11.26 16.91 9.36
CA VAL A 87 -11.44 18.31 8.95
C VAL A 87 -12.02 18.37 7.53
N THR A 88 -11.54 17.55 6.60
CA THR A 88 -12.08 17.52 5.23
C THR A 88 -13.53 17.03 5.21
N ILE A 89 -13.90 16.07 6.07
CA ILE A 89 -15.31 15.68 6.23
C ILE A 89 -16.15 16.87 6.72
N LEU A 90 -15.67 17.61 7.73
CA LEU A 90 -16.39 18.75 8.28
C LEU A 90 -16.47 19.96 7.32
N LYS A 91 -15.61 20.03 6.31
CA LYS A 91 -15.75 21.02 5.22
C LYS A 91 -16.91 20.68 4.29
N GLU A 92 -17.17 19.39 4.06
CA GLU A 92 -18.26 18.91 3.20
C GLU A 92 -19.59 18.84 3.96
N ASP A 93 -19.55 18.33 5.19
CA ASP A 93 -20.67 18.21 6.12
C ASP A 93 -20.28 18.76 7.49
N PRO A 94 -20.52 20.08 7.72
CA PRO A 94 -20.22 20.73 8.99
C PRO A 94 -21.00 20.18 10.18
N ASP A 95 -22.05 19.37 9.97
CA ASP A 95 -22.92 18.85 11.03
C ASP A 95 -22.66 17.38 11.40
N CYS A 96 -21.71 16.72 10.74
CA CYS A 96 -21.30 15.36 11.08
C CYS A 96 -20.76 15.28 12.52
N ALA A 97 -21.59 14.76 13.43
CA ALA A 97 -21.30 14.67 14.86
C ALA A 97 -20.13 13.71 15.13
N GLU A 98 -20.04 12.62 14.37
CA GLU A 98 -18.99 11.62 14.49
C GLU A 98 -17.61 12.24 14.17
N ALA A 99 -17.50 12.99 13.07
CA ALA A 99 -16.25 13.65 12.71
C ALA A 99 -15.84 14.73 13.71
N LYS A 100 -16.80 15.48 14.27
CA LYS A 100 -16.53 16.46 15.36
C LYS A 100 -15.95 15.78 16.59
N SER A 101 -16.58 14.69 17.03
CA SER A 101 -16.15 13.92 18.20
C SER A 101 -14.74 13.35 18.01
N GLU A 102 -14.48 12.76 16.85
CA GLU A 102 -13.17 12.18 16.52
C GLU A 102 -12.07 13.24 16.43
N LEU A 103 -12.36 14.38 15.81
CA LEU A 103 -11.42 15.49 15.71
C LEU A 103 -11.09 16.10 17.08
N ALA A 104 -12.10 16.29 17.95
CA ALA A 104 -11.88 16.81 19.30
C ALA A 104 -10.98 15.88 20.13
N ALA A 105 -11.26 14.57 20.07
CA ALA A 105 -10.43 13.56 20.75
C ALA A 105 -8.98 13.55 20.23
N LEU A 106 -8.77 13.73 18.92
CA LEU A 106 -7.43 13.85 18.36
C LEU A 106 -6.70 15.12 18.80
N GLN A 107 -7.40 16.26 18.82
CA GLN A 107 -6.82 17.53 19.26
C GLN A 107 -6.38 17.47 20.72
N GLU A 108 -7.14 16.82 21.60
CA GLU A 108 -6.74 16.60 22.99
C GLU A 108 -5.44 15.81 23.07
N ARG A 109 -5.32 14.69 22.33
CA ARG A 109 -4.10 13.88 22.27
C ARG A 109 -2.89 14.67 21.79
N ILE A 110 -3.05 15.45 20.73
CA ILE A 110 -2.00 16.31 20.17
C ILE A 110 -1.58 17.39 21.19
N ASN A 111 -2.55 18.02 21.86
CA ASN A 111 -2.29 19.04 22.88
C ASN A 111 -1.61 18.47 24.13
N ASN A 112 -1.88 17.20 24.46
CA ASN A 112 -1.24 16.47 25.54
C ASN A 112 0.21 16.04 25.19
N GLY A 113 0.72 16.41 24.01
CA GLY A 113 2.09 16.17 23.59
C GLY A 113 2.30 14.84 22.88
N GLU A 114 1.24 14.14 22.46
CA GLU A 114 1.41 13.00 21.54
C GLU A 114 1.88 13.51 20.18
N HIS A 115 2.88 12.84 19.62
CA HIS A 115 3.44 13.12 18.32
C HIS A 115 3.18 11.94 17.38
N ASP A 116 3.10 12.23 16.08
CA ASP A 116 2.93 11.19 15.07
C ASP A 116 4.09 10.18 15.18
N GLU A 117 3.78 8.88 15.23
CA GLU A 117 4.81 7.87 15.00
C GLU A 117 5.28 7.97 13.55
N SER A 118 6.60 7.89 13.34
CA SER A 118 7.27 8.10 12.06
C SER A 118 6.52 7.39 10.92
N ASN A 119 5.94 8.21 10.05
CA ASN A 119 5.01 7.77 9.04
C ASN A 119 5.78 7.13 7.86
N ILE A 120 5.62 5.81 7.67
CA ILE A 120 6.14 5.06 6.49
C ILE A 120 5.45 5.53 5.19
N TRP A 121 4.30 6.21 5.30
CA TRP A 121 3.42 6.66 4.23
C TRP A 121 3.42 8.19 4.01
N GLN A 122 4.45 8.95 4.45
CA GLN A 122 4.54 10.41 4.19
C GLN A 122 4.50 10.78 2.69
N GLU A 123 4.67 9.81 1.79
CA GLU A 123 4.59 10.03 0.33
C GLU A 123 3.15 9.99 -0.23
N TRP A 124 2.13 9.76 0.61
CA TRP A 124 0.72 9.56 0.20
C TRP A 124 -0.23 10.66 0.72
N ASP A 125 0.17 11.92 0.60
CA ASP A 125 -0.76 13.05 0.71
C ASP A 125 -1.84 13.00 -0.41
N GLU A 126 -2.98 13.64 -0.14
CA GLU A 126 -4.24 13.50 -0.88
C GLU A 126 -4.10 13.50 -2.42
N PRO A 127 -4.87 12.65 -3.14
CA PRO A 127 -5.00 12.82 -4.58
C PRO A 127 -5.68 14.16 -4.84
N THR A 128 -4.91 15.15 -5.29
CA THR A 128 -5.48 16.36 -5.87
C THR A 128 -6.26 15.95 -7.13
N PRO A 129 -7.28 16.73 -7.55
CA PRO A 129 -8.02 16.46 -8.78
C PRO A 129 -7.13 16.28 -10.04
N ASP A 130 -5.90 16.81 -9.98
CA ASP A 130 -4.90 16.78 -11.07
C ASP A 130 -3.80 15.70 -10.90
N ALA A 131 -3.82 14.92 -9.81
CA ALA A 131 -2.83 13.89 -9.56
C ALA A 131 -3.05 12.68 -10.49
N ARG A 132 -2.04 12.35 -11.31
CA ARG A 132 -2.06 11.12 -12.13
C ARG A 132 -2.09 9.90 -11.20
N PRO A 133 -2.98 8.92 -11.42
CA PRO A 133 -3.02 7.73 -10.58
C PRO A 133 -1.71 6.96 -10.70
N ARG A 134 -0.95 6.88 -9.60
CA ARG A 134 0.21 6.01 -9.48
C ARG A 134 -0.33 4.58 -9.47
N ALA A 135 0.18 3.72 -10.35
CA ALA A 135 -0.34 2.37 -10.55
C ALA A 135 -0.42 1.62 -9.20
N LEU A 136 -1.66 1.38 -8.75
CA LEU A 136 -1.93 0.61 -7.55
C LEU A 136 -1.53 -0.83 -7.81
N LEU A 137 -0.54 -1.33 -7.06
CA LEU A 137 -0.29 -2.76 -6.99
C LEU A 137 -1.53 -3.42 -6.35
N PRO A 138 -2.12 -4.47 -6.95
CA PRO A 138 -3.30 -5.11 -6.41
C PRO A 138 -3.03 -5.65 -4.99
N LEU A 139 -4.00 -5.48 -4.09
CA LEU A 139 -3.98 -6.09 -2.77
C LEU A 139 -3.99 -7.60 -2.95
N ARG A 140 -2.87 -8.26 -2.60
CA ARG A 140 -2.73 -9.70 -2.71
C ARG A 140 -3.63 -10.39 -1.67
N PRO A 141 -4.31 -11.51 -1.99
CA PRO A 141 -5.21 -12.19 -1.06
C PRO A 141 -4.47 -12.70 0.19
N LEU A 142 -5.12 -12.54 1.36
CA LEU A 142 -4.76 -13.23 2.61
C LEU A 142 -5.21 -14.69 2.55
N SER A 143 -4.61 -15.49 1.67
CA SER A 143 -4.81 -16.93 1.68
C SER A 143 -3.65 -17.61 0.99
N GLU A 144 -2.53 -17.72 1.69
CA GLU A 144 -1.55 -18.77 1.48
C GLU A 144 -0.61 -18.73 2.68
N SER A 145 -0.83 -19.63 3.63
CA SER A 145 0.25 -20.11 4.47
C SER A 145 1.21 -20.89 3.56
N GLU A 146 2.01 -20.18 2.75
CA GLU A 146 3.18 -20.81 2.16
C GLU A 146 4.17 -20.99 3.32
N SER A 147 4.38 -22.23 3.73
CA SER A 147 5.64 -22.62 4.33
C SER A 147 6.75 -22.14 3.40
N GLU A 148 7.37 -21.02 3.73
CA GLU A 148 8.46 -20.41 2.98
C GLU A 148 9.50 -21.48 2.62
N PRO A 149 9.67 -21.85 1.34
CA PRO A 149 10.78 -22.68 0.94
C PRO A 149 12.05 -21.84 1.16
N GLU A 150 12.98 -22.33 1.97
CA GLU A 150 14.19 -21.60 2.41
C GLU A 150 15.14 -21.15 1.27
N ASP A 151 14.81 -21.39 0.00
CA ASP A 151 15.69 -21.21 -1.16
C ASP A 151 15.23 -20.22 -2.25
N ARG A 152 14.25 -19.33 -2.00
CA ARG A 152 14.04 -18.18 -2.92
C ARG A 152 15.12 -17.10 -2.73
N PRO A 153 15.71 -16.56 -3.81
CA PRO A 153 16.72 -15.51 -3.71
C PRO A 153 16.12 -14.28 -3.06
N ALA A 154 16.84 -13.79 -2.05
CA ALA A 154 16.40 -12.80 -1.09
C ALA A 154 15.99 -11.48 -1.73
N ASN A 155 14.69 -11.24 -1.91
CA ASN A 155 14.13 -9.91 -2.18
C ASN A 155 14.21 -9.03 -0.93
N HIS A 156 15.42 -8.77 -0.47
CA HIS A 156 15.71 -7.89 0.64
C HIS A 156 16.09 -6.50 0.12
N VAL A 157 15.68 -5.48 0.87
CA VAL A 157 15.84 -4.07 0.49
C VAL A 157 17.24 -3.55 0.78
N GLY A 158 17.98 -4.17 1.71
CA GLY A 158 19.33 -3.75 2.08
C GLY A 158 19.39 -2.25 2.42
N ASN A 159 20.37 -1.55 1.86
CA ASN A 159 20.52 -0.08 1.95
C ASN A 159 19.72 0.72 0.91
N GLY A 160 18.81 0.09 0.16
CA GLY A 160 18.03 0.73 -0.91
C GLY A 160 18.79 1.00 -2.22
N ILE A 161 20.09 0.70 -2.30
CA ILE A 161 20.88 0.83 -3.53
C ILE A 161 20.91 -0.53 -4.25
N PRO A 162 20.50 -0.64 -5.53
CA PRO A 162 20.48 -1.91 -6.25
C PRO A 162 21.85 -2.61 -6.32
N CYS A 163 21.86 -3.91 -6.03
CA CYS A 163 23.05 -4.74 -6.09
C CYS A 163 23.38 -5.08 -7.55
N LYS A 164 24.41 -4.45 -8.09
CA LYS A 164 24.93 -4.73 -9.43
C LYS A 164 25.33 -6.20 -9.64
N HIS A 165 25.81 -6.88 -8.61
CA HIS A 165 26.21 -8.30 -8.68
C HIS A 165 25.01 -9.24 -8.70
N HIS A 166 23.89 -8.86 -8.06
CA HIS A 166 22.63 -9.60 -8.15
C HIS A 166 22.11 -9.61 -9.59
N ASN A 167 22.23 -8.48 -10.28
CA ASN A 167 21.65 -8.30 -11.61
C ASN A 167 22.54 -8.73 -12.78
N ARG A 168 23.72 -9.32 -12.54
CA ARG A 168 24.68 -9.73 -13.59
C ARG A 168 24.73 -11.24 -13.75
N LYS A 169 24.84 -11.71 -15.00
CA LYS A 169 25.17 -13.10 -15.33
C LYS A 169 26.70 -13.31 -15.35
N PRO A 170 27.18 -14.56 -15.16
CA PRO A 170 26.42 -15.77 -14.83
C PRO A 170 26.20 -15.98 -13.31
N LEU A 171 26.89 -15.20 -12.47
CA LEU A 171 26.89 -15.35 -11.02
C LEU A 171 26.06 -14.23 -10.38
N GLY A 172 24.97 -14.61 -9.71
CA GLY A 172 24.23 -13.72 -8.81
C GLY A 172 25.06 -13.34 -7.57
N CYS A 173 24.53 -12.44 -6.73
CA CYS A 173 25.28 -11.96 -5.58
C CYS A 173 25.56 -13.08 -4.56
N ALA A 174 26.84 -13.40 -4.35
CA ALA A 174 27.28 -14.44 -3.42
C ALA A 174 26.85 -14.20 -1.95
N LYS A 175 26.59 -12.94 -1.58
CA LYS A 175 26.16 -12.56 -0.22
C LYS A 175 24.68 -12.87 0.06
N ARG A 176 23.85 -13.12 -0.97
CA ARG A 176 22.41 -13.46 -0.80
C ARG A 176 21.72 -12.50 0.19
N LYS A 177 21.12 -13.01 1.29
CA LYS A 177 20.43 -12.25 2.34
C LYS A 177 21.34 -11.33 3.17
N SER A 178 22.66 -11.55 3.16
CA SER A 178 23.65 -10.73 3.89
C SER A 178 24.28 -9.64 3.02
N CYS A 179 23.75 -9.41 1.81
CA CYS A 179 24.19 -8.29 0.99
C CYS A 179 23.77 -6.97 1.63
N VAL A 180 24.67 -5.98 1.60
CA VAL A 180 24.34 -4.61 2.06
C VAL A 180 23.49 -3.88 1.01
N TYR A 181 23.54 -4.32 -0.25
CA TYR A 181 22.84 -3.71 -1.38
C TYR A 181 21.51 -4.42 -1.66
N SER A 182 20.51 -3.66 -2.14
CA SER A 182 19.18 -4.16 -2.44
C SER A 182 19.17 -5.21 -3.54
N HIS A 183 18.49 -6.32 -3.29
CA HIS A 183 18.11 -7.30 -4.30
C HIS A 183 16.62 -7.17 -4.67
N ALA A 184 15.83 -6.45 -3.87
CA ALA A 184 14.44 -6.16 -4.19
C ALA A 184 14.33 -5.19 -5.39
N PRO A 185 13.30 -5.36 -6.25
CA PRO A 185 13.03 -4.43 -7.33
C PRO A 185 12.64 -3.04 -6.80
N ASP A 186 12.84 -2.03 -7.64
CA ASP A 186 12.55 -0.63 -7.34
C ASP A 186 11.75 0.03 -8.47
N ALA A 187 11.44 1.33 -8.35
CA ALA A 187 10.68 2.06 -9.36
C ALA A 187 11.33 2.12 -10.76
N ARG A 188 12.59 1.67 -10.91
CA ARG A 188 13.35 1.69 -12.16
C ARG A 188 13.61 0.29 -12.70
N SER A 189 13.07 -0.74 -12.06
CA SER A 189 13.31 -2.11 -12.43
C SER A 189 12.10 -3.03 -12.26
N PHE A 190 12.09 -4.12 -13.02
CA PHE A 190 11.08 -5.17 -12.96
C PHE A 190 11.79 -6.52 -12.75
N PRO A 191 11.33 -7.38 -11.83
CA PRO A 191 11.97 -8.67 -11.59
C PRO A 191 11.76 -9.63 -12.77
N ASP A 192 12.80 -10.34 -13.20
CA ASP A 192 12.69 -11.45 -14.16
C ASP A 192 12.34 -12.78 -13.46
N THR A 193 12.14 -13.85 -14.23
CA THR A 193 11.84 -15.19 -13.68
C THR A 193 12.97 -15.79 -12.84
N GLU A 194 14.18 -15.24 -12.94
CA GLU A 194 15.35 -15.61 -12.13
C GLU A 194 15.51 -14.69 -10.91
N GLY A 195 14.60 -13.73 -10.70
CA GLY A 195 14.60 -12.79 -9.58
C GLY A 195 15.57 -11.61 -9.70
N ARG A 196 16.13 -11.36 -10.90
CA ARG A 196 17.01 -10.22 -11.17
C ARG A 196 16.20 -8.99 -11.55
N ASN A 197 16.71 -7.83 -11.18
CA ASN A 197 16.05 -6.55 -11.47
C ASN A 197 16.43 -6.08 -12.86
N VAL A 198 15.51 -6.21 -13.83
CA VAL A 198 15.66 -5.78 -15.22
C VAL A 198 15.38 -4.27 -15.35
N CYS A 199 16.23 -3.56 -16.08
CA CYS A 199 16.13 -2.11 -16.22
C CYS A 199 14.87 -1.71 -17.02
N LEU A 200 13.97 -0.93 -16.41
CA LEU A 200 12.77 -0.45 -17.11
C LEU A 200 13.12 0.44 -18.32
N TYR A 201 14.11 1.32 -18.19
CA TYR A 201 14.57 2.17 -19.29
C TYR A 201 15.19 1.38 -20.44
N PHE A 202 15.77 0.22 -20.18
CA PHE A 202 16.26 -0.65 -21.25
C PHE A 202 15.09 -1.30 -22.00
N LEU A 203 14.06 -1.76 -21.28
CA LEU A 203 12.85 -2.30 -21.90
C LEU A 203 12.18 -1.27 -22.80
N MET A 204 12.17 0.00 -22.39
CA MET A 204 11.65 1.13 -23.16
C MET A 204 12.62 1.67 -24.23
N GLY A 205 13.83 1.12 -24.36
CA GLY A 205 14.82 1.57 -25.35
C GLY A 205 15.49 2.93 -25.06
N SER A 206 15.37 3.44 -23.83
CA SER A 206 15.85 4.77 -23.42
C SER A 206 16.98 4.73 -22.38
N CYS A 207 17.56 3.57 -22.08
CA CYS A 207 18.63 3.45 -21.08
C CYS A 207 19.94 4.07 -21.56
N LYS A 208 20.45 5.05 -20.81
CA LYS A 208 21.71 5.75 -21.11
C LYS A 208 22.97 5.07 -20.56
N PHE A 209 22.80 4.03 -19.72
CA PHE A 209 23.91 3.43 -18.99
C PHE A 209 24.50 2.19 -19.68
N GLY A 210 23.78 1.58 -20.62
CA GLY A 210 24.24 0.38 -21.34
C GLY A 210 24.73 -0.71 -20.38
N GLU A 211 25.90 -1.28 -20.65
CA GLU A 211 26.54 -2.32 -19.82
C GLU A 211 26.97 -1.88 -18.41
N ARG A 212 27.02 -0.56 -18.17
CA ARG A 212 27.31 0.02 -16.85
C ARG A 212 26.06 0.15 -15.97
N CYS A 213 24.88 -0.16 -16.51
CA CYS A 213 23.64 -0.12 -15.74
C CYS A 213 23.71 -1.06 -14.53
N LEU A 214 23.10 -0.64 -13.41
CA LEU A 214 23.04 -1.42 -12.18
C LEU A 214 22.05 -2.59 -12.27
N TYR A 215 21.15 -2.52 -13.25
CA TYR A 215 20.08 -3.47 -13.52
C TYR A 215 20.42 -4.35 -14.74
N SER A 216 19.74 -5.48 -14.85
CA SER A 216 19.88 -6.42 -15.95
C SER A 216 19.33 -5.82 -17.25
N HIS A 217 20.04 -6.04 -18.36
CA HIS A 217 19.59 -5.71 -19.73
C HIS A 217 19.31 -7.01 -20.50
N ASP A 218 18.65 -7.96 -19.85
CA ASP A 218 18.26 -9.24 -20.43
C ASP A 218 16.74 -9.28 -20.61
N LYS A 219 16.28 -9.67 -21.80
CA LYS A 219 14.84 -9.84 -22.11
C LYS A 219 14.43 -11.30 -22.17
N ALA A 220 15.38 -12.24 -22.11
CA ALA A 220 15.12 -13.66 -22.37
C ALA A 220 14.22 -14.32 -21.30
N ASN A 221 14.11 -13.71 -20.12
CA ASN A 221 13.51 -14.29 -18.92
C ASN A 221 12.41 -13.39 -18.30
N LEU A 222 11.78 -12.52 -19.11
CA LEU A 222 10.67 -11.65 -18.68
C LEU A 222 9.33 -12.38 -18.66
#